data_AF-A0A7L2D706-F1
#
_entry.id   AF-A0A7L2D706-F1
#
_cell.length_a   1.000
_cell.length_b   1.000
_cell.length_c   1.000
_cell.angle_alpha   90.00
_cell.angle_beta   90.00
_cell.angle_gamma   90.00
#
_symmetry.space_group_name_H-M   'P 1'
#
loop_
_entity.id
_entity.type
_entity.pdbx_description
1 polymer ?
#
loop_
_entity_poly.entity_id
_entity_poly.type
_entity_poly.pdbx_seq_one_letter_code
_entity_poly.pdbx_strand_id
1 'polypeptide(L)' 'MDDSNLEVLLPTLLRCSRLRFLGLYGNSLSTAALKDLLQKTLELVDLHVVVYPVP' A
#
# COMPACT_ATOMS: atom_id res chain seq x y z
N MET A 1 8.75 1.35 13.79
CA MET A 1 7.70 0.78 12.91
C MET A 1 6.88 1.97 12.52
N ASP A 2 7.06 2.42 11.29
CA ASP A 2 6.72 3.80 10.88
C ASP A 2 5.37 3.79 10.16
N ASP A 3 4.39 3.16 10.81
CA ASP A 3 3.05 2.96 10.26
C ASP A 3 2.31 4.31 10.11
N SER A 4 2.70 5.33 10.87
CA SER A 4 2.16 6.69 10.81
C SER A 4 2.33 7.33 9.43
N ASN A 5 3.44 7.04 8.74
CA ASN A 5 3.68 7.58 7.39
C ASN A 5 2.70 6.98 6.37
N LEU A 6 2.26 5.74 6.59
CA LEU A 6 1.30 5.07 5.71
C LEU A 6 -0.10 5.68 5.85
N GLU A 7 -0.53 6.01 7.07
CA GLU A 7 -1.81 6.69 7.31
C GLU A 7 -1.88 8.07 6.64
N VAL A 8 -0.77 8.81 6.60
CA VAL A 8 -0.69 10.10 5.91
C VAL A 8 -0.77 9.93 4.39
N LEU A 9 -0.19 8.86 3.85
CA LEU A 9 -0.17 8.59 2.41
C LEU A 9 -1.47 7.95 1.89
N LEU A 10 -2.19 7.22 2.74
CA LEU A 10 -3.46 6.53 2.45
C LEU A 10 -4.48 7.39 1.69
N PRO A 11 -4.88 8.59 2.15
CA PRO A 11 -5.85 9.43 1.42
C PRO A 11 -5.34 9.88 0.05
N THR A 12 -4.01 9.97 -0.14
CA THR A 12 -3.43 10.30 -1.43
C THR A 12 -3.47 9.10 -2.37
N LEU A 13 -3.18 7.90 -1.86
CA LEU A 13 -3.27 6.64 -2.61
C LEU A 13 -4.71 6.35 -3.07
N LEU A 14 -5.71 6.58 -2.20
CA LEU A 14 -7.13 6.42 -2.53
C LEU A 14 -7.60 7.37 -3.64
N ARG A 15 -6.98 8.53 -3.77
CA ARG A 15 -7.25 9.48 -4.87
C ARG A 15 -6.60 9.07 -6.19
N CYS A 16 -5.64 8.16 -6.17
CA CYS A 16 -4.96 7.69 -7.37
C CYS A 16 -5.76 6.56 -8.04
N SER A 17 -6.87 6.90 -8.72
CA SER A 17 -7.73 5.93 -9.42
C SER A 17 -7.04 5.11 -10.52
N ARG A 18 -5.84 5.52 -10.96
CA ARG A 18 -5.04 4.83 -12.00
C ARG A 18 -3.82 4.10 -11.42
N LEU A 19 -3.71 4.03 -10.09
CA LEU A 19 -2.60 3.37 -9.41
C LEU A 19 -2.72 1.86 -9.61
N ARG A 20 -1.83 1.31 -10.43
CA ARG A 20 -1.82 -0.13 -10.75
C ARG A 20 -0.75 -0.91 -10.02
N PHE A 21 0.30 -0.22 -9.60
CA PHE A 21 1.50 -0.82 -9.02
C PHE A 21 1.90 0.01 -7.80
N LEU A 22 2.03 -0.64 -6.64
CA LEU A 22 2.54 -0.03 -5.42
C LEU A 22 3.63 -0.93 -4.84
N GLY A 23 4.86 -0.41 -4.80
CA GLY A 23 6.00 -1.08 -4.20
C GLY A 23 6.33 -0.46 -2.84
N LEU A 24 6.17 -1.24 -1.76
CA LEU A 24 6.50 -0.82 -0.39
C LEU A 24 7.79 -1.48 0.14
N TYR A 25 8.60 -2.05 -0.75
CA TYR A 25 9.84 -2.74 -0.39
C TYR A 25 10.83 -1.81 0.33
N GLY A 26 11.50 -2.32 1.36
CA GLY A 26 12.50 -1.56 2.14
C GLY A 26 11.93 -0.60 3.19
N ASN A 27 10.61 -0.54 3.37
CA ASN A 27 10.00 0.25 4.44
C ASN A 27 9.82 -0.59 5.71
N SER A 28 10.07 0.01 6.88
CA SER A 28 9.82 -0.60 8.20
C SER A 28 8.34 -0.52 8.59
N LEU A 29 7.49 -1.14 7.77
CA LEU A 29 6.05 -1.23 7.97
C LEU A 29 5.69 -2.52 8.71
N SER A 30 4.73 -2.43 9.61
CA SER A 30 4.16 -3.63 10.22
C SER A 30 3.27 -4.39 9.24
N THR A 31 3.17 -5.70 9.42
CA THR A 31 2.23 -6.54 8.67
C THR A 31 0.77 -6.13 8.90
N ALA A 32 0.47 -5.56 10.07
CA ALA A 32 -0.85 -5.02 10.40
C ALA A 32 -1.19 -3.79 9.54
N ALA A 33 -0.25 -2.84 9.41
CA ALA A 33 -0.41 -1.66 8.58
C ALA A 33 -0.54 -2.01 7.08
N LEU A 34 0.21 -3.00 6.59
CA LEU A 34 0.03 -3.54 5.23
C LEU A 34 -1.36 -4.12 5.01
N LYS A 35 -1.91 -4.85 6.00
CA LYS A 35 -3.25 -5.41 5.92
C LYS A 35 -4.34 -4.33 5.92
N ASP A 36 -4.20 -3.32 6.78
CA ASP A 36 -5.11 -2.17 6.82
C ASP A 36 -5.08 -1.37 5.52
N LEU A 37 -3.88 -1.13 4.98
CA LEU A 37 -3.70 -0.51 3.66
C LEU A 37 -4.42 -1.32 2.59
N LEU A 38 -4.18 -2.63 2.51
CA LEU A 38 -4.83 -3.50 1.53
C LEU A 38 -6.35 -3.39 1.61
N GLN A 39 -6.90 -3.44 2.83
CA GLN A 39 -8.34 -3.31 3.04
C GLN A 39 -8.89 -1.96 2.56
N LYS A 40 -8.20 -0.86 2.85
CA LYS A 40 -8.61 0.47 2.41
C LYS A 40 -8.44 0.64 0.90
N THR A 41 -7.41 0.04 0.32
CA THR A 41 -7.15 0.06 -1.13
C THR A 41 -7.99 -0.94 -1.92
N LEU A 42 -8.86 -1.75 -1.29
CA LEU A 42 -9.80 -2.62 -2.02
C LEU A 42 -10.75 -1.83 -2.94
N GLU A 43 -11.02 -0.57 -2.62
CA GLU A 43 -11.80 0.33 -3.49
C GLU A 43 -11.04 0.73 -4.76
N LEU A 44 -9.70 0.61 -4.76
CA LEU A 44 -8.86 0.79 -5.95
C LEU A 44 -8.83 -0.51 -6.74
N VAL A 45 -9.85 -0.71 -7.57
CA VAL A 45 -10.04 -1.90 -8.43
C VAL A 45 -8.83 -2.19 -9.32
N ASP A 46 -8.07 -1.16 -9.71
CA ASP A 46 -6.91 -1.27 -10.57
C ASP A 46 -5.61 -1.61 -9.84
N LEU A 47 -5.58 -1.60 -8.50
CA LEU A 47 -4.35 -1.80 -7.73
C LEU A 47 -3.98 -3.28 -7.67
N HIS A 48 -3.02 -3.69 -8.50
CA HIS A 48 -2.43 -5.02 -8.44
C HIS A 48 -1.26 -5.03 -7.45
N VAL A 49 -1.35 -5.93 -6.46
CA VAL A 49 -0.23 -6.22 -5.56
C VAL A 49 0.87 -6.90 -6.37
N VAL A 50 1.92 -6.16 -6.70
CA VAL A 50 3.14 -6.74 -7.26
C VAL A 50 4.08 -7.03 -6.10
N VAL A 51 3.99 -8.26 -5.62
CA VAL A 51 5.05 -8.85 -4.80
C VAL A 51 6.21 -9.11 -5.75
N TYR A 52 7.22 -8.25 -5.70
CA TYR A 52 8.46 -8.51 -6.43
C TYR A 52 9.14 -9.70 -5.75
N PRO A 53 9.44 -10.79 -6.48
CA PRO A 53 10.23 -11.88 -5.92
C PRO A 53 11.65 -11.36 -5.74
N VAL A 54 12.12 -11.32 -4.49
CA VAL A 54 13.56 -11.27 -4.22
C VAL A 54 14.05 -12.73 -4.24
N PRO A 55 15.14 -13.06 -4.95
CA PRO A 55 15.69 -14.42 -4.97
C PRO A 55 16.17 -14.91 -3.60
#